data_AF-A0A965UL66-F1
#
_entry.id   AF-A0A965UL66-F1
#
_cell.length_a   1.000
_cell.length_b   1.000
_cell.length_c   1.000
_cell.angle_alpha   90.00
_cell.angle_beta   90.00
_cell.angle_gamma   90.00
#
_symmetry.space_group_name_H-M   'P 1'
#
loop_
_entity.id
_entity.type
_entity.pdbx_description
1 polymer ?
#
loop_
_entity_poly.entity_id
_entity_poly.type
_entity_poly.pdbx_seq_one_letter_code
_entity_poly.pdbx_strand_id
1 'polypeptide(L)'
;MTALPPSALRKMSWPARIGWLIVALMCLGIAGYASKYLIHPPQTAEEALGNPLGVPFLFIHVAGAVVALVLGSVQFIPAWRRGRTPPHRWVGRVYVLGVLVGGVAGLILSTRSFAGPIATAGFGGLAVLWLGFTLAGWR
;
A
#
# COMPACT_ATOMS: atom_id res chain seq x y z
N MET A 1 -33.52 -24.57 -25.05
CA MET A 1 -33.26 -24.04 -23.69
C MET A 1 -31.92 -24.60 -23.21
N THR A 2 -30.82 -23.91 -23.51
CA THR A 2 -29.46 -24.30 -23.10
C THR A 2 -29.16 -23.66 -21.74
N ALA A 3 -29.18 -24.45 -20.68
CA ALA A 3 -28.74 -24.01 -19.36
C ALA A 3 -27.23 -23.77 -19.41
N LEU A 4 -26.78 -22.54 -19.13
CA LEU A 4 -25.37 -22.25 -18.92
C LEU A 4 -24.87 -23.03 -17.69
N PRO A 5 -23.68 -23.66 -17.73
CA PRO A 5 -23.16 -24.38 -16.58
C PRO A 5 -22.93 -23.41 -15.42
N PRO A 6 -23.19 -23.81 -14.16
CA PRO A 6 -22.91 -22.98 -13.01
C PRO A 6 -21.43 -22.62 -13.04
N SER A 7 -21.14 -21.34 -13.18
CA SER A 7 -19.78 -20.80 -13.22
C SER A 7 -18.99 -21.42 -12.08
N ALA A 8 -18.07 -22.33 -12.42
CA ALA A 8 -17.23 -22.99 -11.45
C ALA A 8 -16.51 -21.89 -10.67
N LEU A 9 -16.89 -21.71 -9.40
CA LEU A 9 -16.17 -20.86 -8.48
C LEU A 9 -14.74 -21.42 -8.43
N ARG A 10 -13.83 -20.85 -9.21
CA ARG A 10 -12.43 -21.26 -9.22
C ARG A 10 -11.87 -20.91 -7.84
N LYS A 11 -11.95 -21.88 -6.92
CA LYS A 11 -11.35 -21.80 -5.60
C LYS A 11 -9.85 -21.58 -5.82
N MET A 12 -9.28 -20.57 -5.16
CA MET A 12 -7.82 -20.35 -5.21
C MET A 12 -7.10 -21.66 -4.88
N SER A 13 -6.07 -22.01 -5.65
CA SER A 13 -5.24 -23.16 -5.36
C SER A 13 -4.57 -23.00 -3.99
N TRP A 14 -4.26 -24.11 -3.34
CA TRP A 14 -3.61 -24.11 -2.02
C TRP A 14 -2.33 -23.25 -1.96
N PRO A 15 -1.41 -23.34 -2.94
CA PRO A 15 -0.22 -22.48 -2.97
C PRO A 15 -0.55 -20.99 -3.05
N ALA A 16 -1.56 -20.60 -3.86
CA ALA A 16 -1.97 -19.22 -4.00
C ALA A 16 -2.59 -18.65 -2.71
N ARG A 17 -3.31 -19.49 -1.95
CA ARG A 17 -3.86 -19.10 -0.64
C ARG A 17 -2.76 -18.84 0.38
N ILE A 18 -1.78 -19.74 0.46
CA ILE A 18 -0.64 -19.60 1.37
C ILE A 18 0.18 -18.35 1.01
N GLY A 19 0.48 -18.16 -0.28
CA GLY A 19 1.19 -16.97 -0.75
C GLY A 19 0.45 -15.68 -0.42
N TRP A 20 -0.86 -15.63 -0.64
CA TRP A 20 -1.68 -14.47 -0.26
C TRP A 20 -1.67 -14.23 1.26
N LEU A 21 -1.80 -15.27 2.09
CA LEU A 21 -1.76 -15.14 3.54
C LEU A 21 -0.41 -14.59 4.03
N ILE A 22 0.70 -15.07 3.47
CA ILE A 22 2.04 -14.57 3.80
C ILE A 22 2.13 -13.08 3.48
N VAL A 23 1.75 -12.67 2.26
CA VAL A 23 1.79 -11.26 1.85
C VAL A 23 0.88 -10.41 2.74
N ALA A 24 -0.34 -10.87 3.03
CA ALA A 24 -1.26 -10.15 3.90
C ALA A 24 -0.68 -9.95 5.31
N LEU A 25 -0.11 -10.99 5.90
CA LEU A 25 0.55 -10.91 7.20
C LEU A 25 1.75 -9.96 7.19
N MET A 26 2.56 -9.98 6.12
CA MET A 26 3.68 -9.03 5.99
C MET A 26 3.20 -7.59 5.87
N CYS A 27 2.16 -7.33 5.06
CA CYS A 27 1.56 -6.00 4.95
C CYS A 27 1.04 -5.50 6.31
N LEU A 28 0.32 -6.34 7.05
CA LEU A 28 -0.19 -5.99 8.37
C LEU A 28 0.93 -5.81 9.40
N GLY A 29 1.97 -6.64 9.35
CA GLY A 29 3.15 -6.52 10.21
C GLY A 29 3.91 -5.22 9.98
N ILE A 30 4.16 -4.84 8.72
CA ILE A 30 4.80 -3.57 8.35
C ILE A 30 3.94 -2.39 8.78
N ALA A 31 2.63 -2.45 8.50
CA ALA A 31 1.70 -1.39 8.89
C ALA A 31 1.65 -1.21 10.41
N GLY A 32 1.57 -2.31 11.17
CA GLY A 32 1.59 -2.28 12.64
C GLY A 32 2.89 -1.70 13.19
N TYR A 33 4.04 -2.16 12.69
CA TYR A 33 5.35 -1.65 13.11
C TYR A 33 5.52 -0.16 12.80
N ALA A 34 5.13 0.28 11.60
CA ALA A 34 5.26 1.67 11.16
C ALA A 34 4.30 2.63 11.88
N SER A 35 3.18 2.13 12.40
CA SER A 35 2.15 2.95 13.08
C SER A 35 2.68 3.70 14.30
N LYS A 36 3.84 3.32 14.85
CA LYS A 36 4.52 4.09 15.91
C LYS A 36 4.75 5.56 15.52
N TYR A 37 5.04 5.84 14.24
CA TYR A 37 5.23 7.20 13.73
C TYR A 37 3.92 7.97 13.57
N LEU A 38 2.76 7.31 13.67
CA LEU A 38 1.45 7.97 13.71
C LEU A 38 1.05 8.33 15.13
N ILE A 39 1.41 7.47 16.09
CA ILE A 39 1.13 7.68 17.52
C ILE A 39 2.10 8.71 18.11
N HIS A 40 3.36 8.66 17.69
CA HIS A 40 4.41 9.60 18.06
C HIS A 40 5.00 10.21 16.78
N PRO A 41 4.35 11.24 16.21
CA PRO A 41 4.84 11.91 15.02
C PRO A 41 6.21 12.54 15.27
N PRO A 42 7.16 12.39 14.33
CA PRO A 42 8.47 13.01 14.47
C PRO A 42 8.34 14.53 14.46
N GLN A 43 9.00 15.18 15.42
CA GLN A 43 9.09 16.64 15.53
C GLN A 43 10.45 17.17 15.06
N THR A 44 11.46 16.31 15.00
CA THR A 44 12.81 16.65 14.53
C THR A 44 13.25 15.75 13.38
N ALA A 45 14.25 16.20 12.61
CA ALA A 45 14.83 15.39 11.53
C ALA A 45 15.48 14.09 12.07
N GLU A 46 16.04 14.12 13.28
CA GLU A 46 16.65 12.95 13.92
C GLU A 46 15.59 11.86 14.21
N GLU A 47 14.46 12.25 14.79
CA GLU A 47 13.30 11.36 14.97
C GLU A 47 12.74 10.86 13.64
N ALA A 48 12.87 11.66 12.59
CA ALA A 48 12.48 11.31 11.23
C ALA A 48 13.59 10.59 10.43
N LEU A 49 14.34 9.71 11.10
CA LEU A 49 15.39 8.87 10.51
C LEU A 49 16.56 9.68 9.90
N GLY A 50 16.86 10.84 10.47
CA GLY A 50 17.90 11.74 9.99
C GLY A 50 17.58 12.43 8.66
N ASN A 51 16.34 12.34 8.17
CA ASN A 51 15.95 12.98 6.91
C ASN A 51 15.61 14.46 7.17
N PRO A 52 16.29 15.42 6.51
CA PRO A 52 15.99 16.85 6.66
C PRO A 52 14.56 17.24 6.25
N LEU A 53 13.96 16.48 5.34
CA LEU A 53 12.57 16.63 4.89
C LEU A 53 11.63 15.68 5.66
N GLY A 54 12.12 15.02 6.71
CA GLY A 54 11.37 14.03 7.46
C GLY A 54 10.12 14.59 8.15
N VAL A 55 10.17 15.85 8.59
CA VAL A 55 9.03 16.54 9.20
C VAL A 55 8.43 17.49 8.16
N PRO A 56 7.15 17.36 7.77
CA PRO A 56 6.15 16.39 8.21
C PRO A 56 6.05 15.14 7.30
N PHE A 57 6.87 15.04 6.24
CA PHE A 57 6.61 14.09 5.16
C PHE A 57 6.72 12.63 5.58
N LEU A 58 7.48 12.28 6.61
CA LEU A 58 7.52 10.90 7.14
C LEU A 58 6.18 10.50 7.74
N PHE A 59 5.55 11.38 8.51
CA PHE A 59 4.20 11.13 9.03
C PHE A 59 3.20 10.95 7.89
N ILE A 60 3.23 11.84 6.89
CA ILE A 60 2.32 11.79 5.73
C ILE A 60 2.53 10.49 4.94
N HIS A 61 3.81 10.12 4.70
CA HIS A 61 4.18 8.87 4.04
C HIS A 61 3.61 7.66 4.76
N VAL A 62 3.88 7.56 6.06
CA VAL A 62 3.43 6.43 6.90
C VAL A 62 1.90 6.38 6.96
N ALA A 63 1.22 7.52 7.12
CA ALA A 63 -0.23 7.57 7.20
C ALA A 63 -0.89 7.02 5.93
N GLY A 64 -0.43 7.48 4.76
CA GLY A 64 -0.91 6.96 3.48
C GLY A 64 -0.55 5.50 3.25
N ALA A 65 0.68 5.11 3.59
CA ALA A 65 1.19 3.75 3.37
C ALA A 65 0.50 2.71 4.27
N VAL A 66 0.21 3.02 5.54
CA VAL A 66 -0.54 2.15 6.45
C VAL A 66 -1.94 1.87 5.89
N VAL A 67 -2.65 2.91 5.46
CA VAL A 67 -3.97 2.76 4.82
C VAL A 67 -3.86 1.88 3.57
N ALA A 68 -2.88 2.13 2.71
CA ALA A 68 -2.69 1.34 1.50
C ALA A 68 -2.36 -0.13 1.79
N LEU A 69 -1.49 -0.44 2.75
CA LEU A 69 -1.11 -1.81 3.09
C LEU A 69 -2.27 -2.60 3.71
N VAL A 70 -3.02 -1.99 4.62
CA VAL A 70 -4.19 -2.62 5.24
C VAL A 70 -5.26 -2.87 4.20
N LEU A 71 -5.64 -1.86 3.41
CA LEU A 71 -6.70 -2.00 2.40
C LEU A 71 -6.28 -2.89 1.22
N GLY A 72 -5.02 -2.85 0.82
CA GLY A 72 -4.46 -3.71 -0.22
C GLY A 72 -4.52 -5.19 0.15
N SER A 73 -4.30 -5.53 1.41
CA SER A 73 -4.36 -6.92 1.89
C SER A 73 -5.76 -7.53 1.71
N VAL A 74 -6.82 -6.75 1.98
CA VAL A 74 -8.21 -7.21 1.90
C VAL A 74 -8.80 -7.15 0.48
N GLN A 75 -8.22 -6.36 -0.41
CA GLN A 75 -8.74 -6.18 -1.78
C GLN A 75 -8.79 -7.46 -2.61
N PHE A 76 -7.92 -8.43 -2.33
CA PHE A 76 -7.83 -9.66 -3.11
C PHE A 76 -8.82 -10.75 -2.68
N ILE A 77 -9.66 -10.50 -1.68
CA ILE A 77 -10.67 -11.44 -1.18
C ILE A 77 -11.79 -11.59 -2.23
N PRO A 78 -12.02 -12.80 -2.80
CA PRO A 78 -13.02 -13.00 -3.87
C PRO A 78 -14.45 -12.61 -3.49
N ALA A 79 -14.80 -12.71 -2.20
CA ALA A 79 -16.13 -12.33 -1.72
C ALA A 79 -16.44 -10.83 -1.90
N TRP A 80 -15.41 -9.96 -1.83
CA TRP A 80 -15.56 -8.50 -1.86
C TRP A 80 -15.71 -7.93 -3.28
N ARG A 81 -15.52 -8.78 -4.31
CA ARG A 81 -15.62 -8.43 -5.72
C ARG A 81 -16.97 -8.78 -6.37
N ARG A 82 -17.90 -9.36 -5.61
CA ARG A 82 -19.22 -9.80 -6.12
C ARG A 82 -20.32 -8.80 -5.72
N GLY A 83 -21.37 -8.70 -6.54
CA GLY A 83 -22.56 -7.87 -6.28
C GLY A 83 -22.73 -6.70 -7.25
N ARG A 84 -23.89 -6.01 -7.16
CA ARG A 84 -24.25 -4.86 -8.04
C ARG A 84 -23.36 -3.63 -7.80
N THR A 85 -22.94 -3.41 -6.56
CA THR A 85 -21.99 -2.35 -6.15
C THR A 85 -20.89 -2.98 -5.31
N PRO A 86 -19.82 -3.53 -5.94
CA PRO A 86 -18.81 -4.28 -5.22
C PRO A 86 -18.09 -3.41 -4.19
N PRO A 87 -18.04 -3.81 -2.90
CA PRO A 87 -17.31 -3.08 -1.86
C PRO A 87 -15.85 -2.80 -2.23
N HIS A 88 -15.23 -3.71 -2.99
CA HIS A 88 -13.87 -3.56 -3.50
C HIS A 88 -13.65 -2.24 -4.26
N ARG A 89 -14.66 -1.67 -4.94
CA ARG A 89 -14.48 -0.39 -5.66
C ARG A 89 -14.27 0.79 -4.71
N TRP A 90 -15.00 0.85 -3.60
CA TRP A 90 -14.83 1.90 -2.58
C TRP A 90 -13.55 1.73 -1.78
N VAL A 91 -13.22 0.48 -1.43
CA VAL A 91 -11.93 0.14 -0.79
C VAL A 91 -10.75 0.49 -1.70
N GLY A 92 -10.90 0.20 -3.00
CA GLY A 92 -9.98 0.62 -4.07
C GLY A 92 -9.75 2.13 -4.07
N ARG A 93 -10.82 2.91 -3.94
CA ARG A 93 -10.77 4.37 -3.84
C ARG A 93 -9.90 4.87 -2.70
N VAL A 94 -10.17 4.38 -1.49
CA VAL A 94 -9.40 4.77 -0.32
C VAL A 94 -7.95 4.27 -0.41
N TYR A 95 -7.73 3.07 -0.96
CA TYR A 95 -6.39 2.54 -1.21
C TYR A 95 -5.58 3.46 -2.12
N VAL A 96 -6.12 3.88 -3.27
CA VAL A 96 -5.39 4.75 -4.19
C VAL A 96 -5.11 6.11 -3.59
N LEU A 97 -6.06 6.70 -2.85
CA LEU A 97 -5.78 7.93 -2.11
C LEU A 97 -4.62 7.74 -1.12
N GLY A 98 -4.61 6.62 -0.39
CA GLY A 98 -3.49 6.26 0.49
C GLY A 98 -2.15 6.13 -0.24
N VAL A 99 -2.14 5.48 -1.41
CA VAL A 99 -0.92 5.35 -2.24
C VAL A 99 -0.49 6.69 -2.82
N LEU A 100 -1.41 7.55 -3.26
CA LEU A 100 -1.07 8.86 -3.80
C LEU A 100 -0.44 9.74 -2.73
N VAL A 101 -1.07 9.82 -1.54
CA VAL A 101 -0.55 10.59 -0.42
C VAL A 101 0.78 10.01 0.07
N GLY A 102 0.81 8.70 0.32
CA GLY A 102 1.98 8.01 0.85
C GLY A 102 3.15 7.98 -0.14
N GLY A 103 2.86 7.65 -1.40
CA GLY A 103 3.84 7.54 -2.48
C GLY A 103 4.46 8.88 -2.85
N VAL A 104 3.68 9.97 -2.94
CA VAL A 104 4.22 11.31 -3.20
C VAL A 104 5.10 11.78 -2.03
N ALA A 105 4.64 11.60 -0.78
CA ALA A 105 5.47 11.92 0.38
C ALA A 105 6.75 11.08 0.44
N GLY A 106 6.67 9.79 0.10
CA GLY A 106 7.83 8.89 0.00
C GLY A 106 8.81 9.31 -1.10
N LEU A 107 8.30 9.78 -2.24
CA LEU A 107 9.13 10.32 -3.32
C LEU A 107 9.87 11.57 -2.86
N ILE A 108 9.21 12.50 -2.16
CA ILE A 108 9.84 13.69 -1.58
C ILE A 108 10.96 13.29 -0.61
N LEU A 109 10.67 12.38 0.34
CA LEU A 109 11.65 11.89 1.31
C LEU A 109 12.87 11.27 0.65
N SER A 110 12.68 10.54 -0.45
CA SER A 110 13.78 9.86 -1.15
C SER A 110 14.89 10.82 -1.59
N THR A 111 14.55 12.04 -1.99
CA THR A 111 15.51 13.04 -2.52
C THR A 111 16.59 13.49 -1.52
N ARG A 112 16.33 13.33 -0.22
CA ARG A 112 17.24 13.72 0.88
C ARG A 112 17.51 12.54 1.82
N SER A 113 17.59 11.34 1.26
CA SER A 113 17.91 10.14 2.04
C SER A 113 19.33 10.21 2.61
N PHE A 114 19.45 10.06 3.93
CA PHE A 114 20.73 9.98 4.63
C PHE A 114 21.54 8.73 4.23
N ALA A 115 20.88 7.68 3.72
CA ALA A 115 21.51 6.44 3.28
C ALA A 115 22.23 6.54 1.92
N GLY A 116 22.32 7.73 1.33
CA GLY A 116 23.12 8.02 0.14
C GLY A 116 22.39 7.85 -1.21
N PRO A 117 23.13 7.97 -2.33
CA PRO A 117 22.55 8.04 -3.68
C PRO A 117 21.83 6.76 -4.12
N ILE A 118 22.36 5.60 -3.74
CA ILE A 118 21.76 4.30 -4.09
C ILE A 118 20.39 4.15 -3.42
N ALA A 119 20.31 4.49 -2.13
CA ALA A 119 19.04 4.48 -1.40
C ALA A 119 18.05 5.51 -1.98
N THR A 120 18.53 6.70 -2.35
CA THR A 120 17.73 7.73 -3.01
C THR A 120 17.11 7.21 -4.32
N ALA A 121 17.91 6.61 -5.19
CA ALA A 121 17.44 6.03 -6.45
C ALA A 121 16.48 4.85 -6.22
N GLY A 122 16.78 3.97 -5.27
CA GLY A 122 15.93 2.82 -4.93
C GLY A 122 14.56 3.22 -4.38
N PHE A 123 14.52 4.09 -3.37
CA PHE A 123 13.26 4.57 -2.80
C PHE A 123 12.48 5.46 -3.76
N GLY A 124 13.16 6.33 -4.51
CA GLY A 124 12.53 7.18 -5.52
C GLY A 124 11.93 6.35 -6.66
N GLY A 125 12.69 5.38 -7.20
CA GLY A 125 12.22 4.46 -8.23
C GLY A 125 11.04 3.62 -7.75
N LEU A 126 11.11 3.09 -6.52
CA LEU A 126 9.99 2.37 -5.90
C LEU A 126 8.74 3.26 -5.81
N ALA A 127 8.88 4.51 -5.35
CA ALA A 127 7.75 5.44 -5.23
C ALA A 127 7.11 5.75 -6.60
N VAL A 128 7.92 5.99 -7.63
CA VAL A 128 7.43 6.22 -9.00
C VAL A 128 6.68 5.00 -9.54
N LEU A 129 7.25 3.80 -9.39
CA LEU A 129 6.61 2.56 -9.83
C LEU A 129 5.32 2.30 -9.07
N TRP A 130 5.30 2.55 -7.77
CA TRP A 130 4.11 2.33 -6.94
C TRP A 130 2.97 3.27 -7.34
N LEU A 131 3.25 4.56 -7.55
CA LEU A 131 2.29 5.53 -8.07
C LEU A 131 1.82 5.14 -9.48
N GLY A 132 2.76 4.82 -10.37
CA GLY A 132 2.47 4.47 -11.77
C GLY A 132 1.57 3.25 -11.91
N PHE A 133 1.89 2.14 -11.22
CA PHE A 133 1.06 0.94 -11.26
C PHE A 133 -0.30 1.12 -10.58
N THR A 134 -0.37 1.93 -9.53
CA THR A 134 -1.64 2.23 -8.87
C THR A 134 -2.57 3.02 -9.79
N LEU A 135 -2.05 4.05 -10.45
CA LEU A 135 -2.80 4.82 -11.44
C LEU A 135 -3.21 3.98 -12.65
N ALA A 136 -2.32 3.11 -13.14
CA ALA A 136 -2.65 2.19 -14.24
C ALA A 136 -3.73 1.15 -13.86
N GLY A 137 -3.77 0.75 -12.59
CA GLY A 137 -4.76 -0.19 -12.05
C GLY A 137 -6.12 0.44 -11.70
N TRP A 138 -6.22 1.76 -11.66
CA TRP A 138 -7.46 2.48 -11.39
C TRP A 138 -8.38 2.49 -12.63
N ARG A 139 -9.41 1.64 -12.63
CA ARG A 139 -10.43 1.51 -13.68
C ARG A 139 -11.80 1.25 -13.05
#